data_AF-U7V6I8-F1
#
_entry.id   AF-U7V6I8-F1
#
_cell.length_a   1.000
_cell.length_b   1.000
_cell.length_c   1.000
_cell.angle_alpha   90.00
_cell.angle_beta   90.00
_cell.angle_gamma   90.00
#
_symmetry.space_group_name_H-M   'P 1'
#
loop_
_entity.id
_entity.type
_entity.pdbx_description
1 polymer ?
#
loop_
_entity_poly.entity_id
_entity_poly.type
_entity_poly.pdbx_seq_one_letter_code
_entity_poly.pdbx_strand_id
1 'polypeptide(L)'
;MKAYDIVFDHTPEGATERLWLYDVYENIPEDISDLDIVHGTEEVTESGWLGNAGPNIPDNQWPRSSHSGLPMQHIFTLHLPEEYRTQGPEYVAVSFFAGDGQFAELGERAVPDPHSDDPFLVQLAEYTPHPKCRILTDILDSEYATIFLTEAEFSGRSHGPEDVRRQGEHREDAESYSAYSTYTRQKCERTLGLVERIDPNAGIAPVYEYTSDPDGEMTPKDVCSNGYEDPYDPDTRDDKPWAEPLYGRCHLGGTVFCVQNMPEGLTAWYIEFEEMDVMNFGGGNAQLDLESDTFDWACG
;
A
#
# COMPACT_ATOMS: atom_id res chain seq x y z
N MET A 1 -1.14 -14.63 -16.25
CA MET A 1 -1.52 -13.83 -15.07
C MET A 1 -1.94 -12.49 -15.59
N LYS A 2 -3.03 -11.92 -15.09
CA LYS A 2 -3.46 -10.58 -15.48
C LYS A 2 -2.79 -9.55 -14.58
N ALA A 3 -2.65 -8.31 -15.05
CA ALA A 3 -2.34 -7.14 -14.23
C ALA A 3 -3.62 -6.32 -14.04
N TYR A 4 -3.67 -5.51 -12.99
CA TYR A 4 -4.85 -4.70 -12.68
C TYR A 4 -4.47 -3.31 -12.21
N ASP A 5 -5.11 -2.28 -12.75
CA ASP A 5 -5.07 -0.95 -12.13
C ASP A 5 -6.02 -0.90 -10.93
N ILE A 6 -5.61 -0.21 -9.87
CA ILE A 6 -6.41 0.08 -8.69
C ILE A 6 -7.06 1.44 -8.89
N VAL A 7 -8.39 1.48 -8.77
CA VAL A 7 -9.20 2.69 -8.97
C VAL A 7 -10.01 3.01 -7.73
N PHE A 8 -10.43 4.27 -7.60
CA PHE A 8 -11.02 4.82 -6.39
C PHE A 8 -12.44 5.32 -6.65
N ASP A 9 -13.40 4.96 -5.79
CA ASP A 9 -14.80 5.36 -5.93
C ASP A 9 -15.00 6.79 -5.45
N HIS A 10 -15.22 7.70 -6.40
CA HIS A 10 -15.45 9.13 -6.19
C HIS A 10 -16.91 9.53 -6.42
N THR A 11 -17.83 8.57 -6.35
CA THR A 11 -19.25 8.81 -6.61
C THR A 11 -19.84 9.87 -5.68
N PRO A 12 -20.32 11.01 -6.21
CA PRO A 12 -20.94 12.04 -5.38
C PRO A 12 -22.21 11.53 -4.67
N GLU A 13 -22.50 12.05 -3.49
CA GLU A 13 -23.72 11.70 -2.75
C GLU A 13 -24.97 11.97 -3.59
N GLY A 14 -25.82 10.95 -3.75
CA GLY A 14 -27.05 11.03 -4.54
C GLY A 14 -26.88 10.82 -6.05
N ALA A 15 -25.66 10.59 -6.55
CA ALA A 15 -25.44 10.18 -7.93
C ALA A 15 -25.99 8.76 -8.19
N THR A 16 -26.50 8.54 -9.40
CA THR A 16 -27.06 7.25 -9.82
C THR A 16 -26.06 6.35 -10.52
N GLU A 17 -24.96 6.92 -10.99
CA GLU A 17 -23.88 6.24 -11.69
C GLU A 17 -22.60 6.40 -10.87
N ARG A 18 -21.79 5.35 -10.84
CA ARG A 18 -20.51 5.41 -10.14
C ARG A 18 -19.47 6.18 -10.93
N LEU A 19 -18.67 6.96 -10.21
CA LEU A 19 -17.49 7.62 -10.73
C LEU A 19 -16.25 6.94 -10.16
N TRP A 20 -15.42 6.38 -11.04
CA TRP A 20 -14.15 5.77 -10.68
C TRP A 20 -13.01 6.58 -11.29
N LEU A 21 -11.98 6.87 -10.49
CA LEU A 21 -10.77 7.59 -10.93
C LEU A 21 -9.53 6.76 -10.61
N TYR A 22 -8.44 6.97 -11.35
CA TYR A 22 -7.14 6.38 -11.03
C TYR A 22 -6.44 7.07 -9.85
N ASP A 23 -6.84 8.31 -9.53
CA ASP A 23 -6.23 9.13 -8.49
C ASP A 23 -6.95 9.08 -7.13
N VAL A 24 -6.18 9.25 -6.06
CA VAL A 24 -6.67 9.41 -4.68
C VAL A 24 -6.79 10.89 -4.31
N TYR A 25 -7.82 11.57 -4.80
CA TYR A 25 -8.10 12.96 -4.37
C TYR A 25 -9.02 13.03 -3.14
N GLU A 26 -8.65 13.79 -2.12
CA GLU A 26 -9.58 14.11 -1.00
C GLU A 26 -10.81 14.88 -1.53
N ASN A 27 -10.56 15.82 -2.46
CA ASN A 27 -11.59 16.62 -3.12
C ASN A 27 -11.41 16.55 -4.64
N ILE A 28 -12.47 16.15 -5.34
CA ILE A 28 -12.52 16.23 -6.79
C ILE A 28 -12.51 17.72 -7.18
N PRO A 29 -11.58 18.19 -8.03
CA PRO A 29 -11.59 19.57 -8.51
C PRO A 29 -12.91 19.89 -9.24
N GLU A 30 -13.33 21.17 -9.21
CA GLU A 30 -14.54 21.61 -9.92
C GLU A 30 -14.44 21.39 -11.44
N ASP A 31 -13.22 21.43 -11.97
CA ASP A 31 -12.88 21.05 -13.33
C ASP A 31 -12.30 19.63 -13.33
N ILE A 32 -13.05 18.69 -13.89
CA ILE A 32 -12.67 17.27 -13.99
C ILE A 32 -12.04 16.92 -15.35
N SER A 33 -11.83 17.90 -16.23
CA SER A 33 -11.36 17.65 -17.59
C SER A 33 -9.93 17.09 -17.66
N ASP A 34 -9.13 17.34 -16.62
CA ASP A 34 -7.76 16.85 -16.47
C ASP A 34 -7.67 15.60 -15.56
N LEU A 35 -8.80 15.08 -15.05
CA LEU A 35 -8.80 13.86 -14.23
C LEU A 35 -8.73 12.61 -15.11
N ASP A 36 -7.94 11.62 -14.67
CA ASP A 36 -7.90 10.31 -15.33
C ASP A 36 -9.13 9.50 -14.88
N ILE A 37 -10.22 9.65 -15.65
CA ILE A 37 -11.52 9.02 -15.39
C ILE A 37 -11.57 7.64 -16.03
N VAL A 38 -12.01 6.65 -15.27
CA VAL A 38 -12.34 5.33 -15.80
C VAL A 38 -13.57 5.43 -16.70
N HIS A 39 -13.41 5.21 -17.99
CA HIS A 39 -14.49 5.37 -18.96
C HIS A 39 -15.37 4.10 -19.10
N GLY A 40 -16.67 4.31 -19.36
CA GLY A 40 -17.78 3.34 -19.28
C GLY A 40 -17.79 2.14 -20.25
N THR A 41 -16.66 1.48 -20.44
CA THR A 41 -16.53 0.14 -21.02
C THR A 41 -15.63 -0.80 -20.20
N GLU A 42 -14.95 -0.28 -19.18
CA GLU A 42 -14.10 -1.05 -18.27
C GLU A 42 -14.95 -1.62 -17.13
N GLU A 43 -14.94 -2.94 -16.98
CA GLU A 43 -15.65 -3.61 -15.89
C GLU A 43 -14.86 -3.43 -14.59
N VAL A 44 -15.20 -2.41 -13.81
CA VAL A 44 -14.62 -2.19 -12.48
C VAL A 44 -15.18 -3.23 -11.52
N THR A 45 -14.30 -4.03 -10.93
CA THR A 45 -14.66 -4.96 -9.86
C THR A 45 -14.37 -4.31 -8.51
N GLU A 46 -15.40 -4.03 -7.71
CA GLU A 46 -15.19 -3.60 -6.32
C GLU A 46 -14.34 -4.63 -5.57
N SER A 47 -13.23 -4.16 -5.03
CA SER A 47 -12.17 -5.04 -4.52
C SER A 47 -11.59 -4.58 -3.20
N GLY A 48 -12.10 -3.54 -2.53
CA GLY A 48 -11.51 -3.16 -1.25
C GLY A 48 -11.94 -1.81 -0.74
N TRP A 49 -11.14 -1.27 0.18
CA TRP A 49 -11.34 0.08 0.69
C TRP A 49 -10.05 0.71 1.23
N LEU A 50 -10.03 2.04 1.22
CA LEU A 50 -9.12 2.88 2.00
C LEU A 50 -9.90 3.54 3.15
N GLY A 51 -9.20 3.88 4.22
CA GLY A 51 -9.77 4.59 5.37
C GLY A 51 -9.28 4.08 6.73
N ASN A 52 -9.82 4.61 7.81
CA ASN A 52 -9.39 4.23 9.17
C ASN A 52 -9.98 2.91 9.67
N ALA A 53 -11.05 2.42 9.04
CA ALA A 53 -11.60 1.12 9.36
C ALA A 53 -10.78 0.07 8.63
N GLY A 54 -10.06 -0.77 9.35
CA GLY A 54 -9.32 -1.90 8.80
C GLY A 54 -10.15 -3.19 8.77
N PRO A 55 -9.49 -4.36 8.65
CA PRO A 55 -10.18 -5.63 8.54
C PRO A 55 -10.86 -6.07 9.84
N ASN A 56 -11.78 -7.01 9.75
CA ASN A 56 -12.49 -7.62 10.88
C ASN A 56 -11.60 -8.62 11.63
N ILE A 57 -10.55 -8.12 12.27
CA ILE A 57 -9.66 -8.88 13.15
C ILE A 57 -9.90 -8.49 14.63
N PRO A 58 -9.58 -9.37 15.59
CA PRO A 58 -9.60 -9.03 17.00
C PRO A 58 -8.67 -7.85 17.32
N ASP A 59 -9.11 -6.97 18.23
CA ASP A 59 -8.36 -5.78 18.67
C ASP A 59 -6.94 -6.10 19.16
N ASN A 60 -6.78 -7.24 19.85
CA ASN A 60 -5.48 -7.67 20.37
C ASN A 60 -4.57 -8.28 19.30
N GLN A 61 -5.03 -8.42 18.06
CA GLN A 61 -4.24 -8.85 16.90
C GLN A 61 -3.94 -7.71 15.91
N TRP A 62 -4.48 -6.51 16.17
CA TRP A 62 -4.21 -5.33 15.37
C TRP A 62 -2.71 -5.00 15.37
N PRO A 63 -2.09 -4.72 14.21
CA PRO A 63 -0.65 -4.43 14.16
C PRO A 63 -0.27 -3.26 15.06
N ARG A 64 0.88 -3.38 15.71
CA ARG A 64 1.42 -2.35 16.60
C ARG A 64 2.85 -2.06 16.23
N SER A 65 3.27 -0.80 16.33
CA SER A 65 4.68 -0.43 16.19
C SER A 65 5.53 -1.19 17.21
N SER A 66 6.69 -1.68 16.79
CA SER A 66 7.63 -2.34 17.68
C SER A 66 8.30 -1.35 18.65
N HIS A 67 8.27 -0.05 18.34
CA HIS A 67 8.87 1.04 19.11
C HIS A 67 7.89 1.62 20.14
N SER A 68 6.84 2.31 19.71
CA SER A 68 5.87 2.91 20.63
C SER A 68 4.89 1.91 21.25
N GLY A 69 4.65 0.77 20.60
CA GLY A 69 3.57 -0.16 20.96
C GLY A 69 2.17 0.35 20.59
N LEU A 70 2.07 1.54 19.97
CA LEU A 70 0.81 2.09 19.50
C LEU A 70 0.26 1.25 18.34
N PRO A 71 -1.07 1.12 18.22
CA PRO A 71 -1.68 0.44 17.07
C PRO A 71 -1.38 1.22 15.79
N MET A 72 -0.93 0.52 14.76
CA MET A 72 -0.65 1.07 13.44
C MET A 72 -1.94 1.50 12.75
N GLN A 73 -1.88 2.58 11.99
CA GLN A 73 -3.00 3.07 11.21
C GLN A 73 -3.21 2.20 9.97
N HIS A 74 -4.45 1.74 9.75
CA HIS A 74 -4.81 1.09 8.50
C HIS A 74 -4.71 2.08 7.33
N ILE A 75 -4.13 1.64 6.20
CA ILE A 75 -4.04 2.43 4.97
C ILE A 75 -5.09 1.93 3.97
N PHE A 76 -4.99 0.67 3.56
CA PHE A 76 -5.95 0.05 2.65
C PHE A 76 -6.11 -1.44 2.92
N THR A 77 -7.25 -1.98 2.49
CA THR A 77 -7.47 -3.42 2.35
C THR A 77 -7.92 -3.71 0.92
N LEU A 78 -7.26 -4.68 0.29
CA LEU A 78 -7.49 -5.07 -1.09
C LEU A 78 -7.74 -6.58 -1.20
N HIS A 79 -8.88 -6.96 -1.75
CA HIS A 79 -9.18 -8.30 -2.20
C HIS A 79 -8.30 -8.68 -3.39
N LEU A 80 -7.66 -9.83 -3.28
CA LEU A 80 -6.72 -10.36 -4.24
C LEU A 80 -7.44 -11.26 -5.26
N PRO A 81 -7.28 -10.99 -6.57
CA PRO A 81 -7.62 -11.96 -7.61
C PRO A 81 -6.95 -13.31 -7.32
N GLU A 82 -7.55 -14.41 -7.79
CA GLU A 82 -7.11 -15.77 -7.45
C GLU A 82 -5.62 -15.99 -7.75
N GLU A 83 -5.14 -15.46 -8.88
CA GLU A 83 -3.73 -15.55 -9.27
C GLU A 83 -2.75 -14.80 -8.35
N TYR A 84 -3.22 -13.86 -7.52
CA TYR A 84 -2.41 -13.08 -6.56
C TYR A 84 -2.44 -13.65 -5.13
N ARG A 85 -3.12 -14.77 -4.89
CA ARG A 85 -3.23 -15.40 -3.56
C ARG A 85 -2.01 -16.28 -3.24
N THR A 86 -0.86 -15.65 -3.11
CA THR A 86 0.45 -16.28 -2.90
C THR A 86 0.58 -16.99 -1.55
N GLN A 87 -0.17 -16.57 -0.53
CA GLN A 87 -0.09 -17.11 0.83
C GLN A 87 -0.99 -18.33 1.08
N GLY A 88 -1.74 -18.76 0.07
CA GLY A 88 -2.72 -19.83 0.15
C GLY A 88 -4.11 -19.38 -0.35
N PRO A 89 -4.92 -20.29 -0.93
CA PRO A 89 -6.22 -19.95 -1.49
C PRO A 89 -7.23 -19.41 -0.47
N GLU A 90 -7.03 -19.69 0.82
CA GLU A 90 -7.84 -19.19 1.93
C GLU A 90 -7.59 -17.70 2.24
N TYR A 91 -6.45 -17.14 1.80
CA TYR A 91 -6.10 -15.74 2.01
C TYR A 91 -6.51 -14.91 0.80
N VAL A 92 -7.72 -14.35 0.89
CA VAL A 92 -8.42 -13.72 -0.21
C VAL A 92 -8.12 -12.23 -0.34
N ALA A 93 -7.51 -11.61 0.67
CA ALA A 93 -7.24 -10.18 0.70
C ALA A 93 -5.93 -9.87 1.45
N VAL A 94 -5.42 -8.66 1.27
CA VAL A 94 -4.29 -8.11 2.04
C VAL A 94 -4.68 -6.74 2.59
N SER A 95 -4.32 -6.48 3.85
CA SER A 95 -4.35 -5.14 4.44
C SER A 95 -2.94 -4.59 4.61
N PHE A 96 -2.77 -3.31 4.35
CA PHE A 96 -1.53 -2.56 4.61
C PHE A 96 -1.77 -1.53 5.72
N PHE A 97 -0.80 -1.43 6.62
CA PHE A 97 -0.82 -0.52 7.78
C PHE A 97 0.48 0.26 7.84
N ALA A 98 0.41 1.52 8.28
CA ALA A 98 1.57 2.34 8.59
C ALA A 98 1.69 2.54 10.11
N GLY A 99 2.90 2.53 10.63
CA GLY A 99 3.22 2.79 12.03
C GLY A 99 4.24 3.91 12.18
N ASP A 100 4.97 3.89 13.30
CA ASP A 100 6.00 4.87 13.62
C ASP A 100 6.98 5.04 12.44
N GLY A 101 7.21 6.29 12.02
CA GLY A 101 8.07 6.64 10.88
C GLY A 101 9.33 7.43 11.26
N GLN A 102 10.07 7.88 10.25
CA GLN A 102 11.30 8.69 10.38
C GLN A 102 11.19 9.90 11.33
N PHE A 103 10.00 10.49 11.46
CA PHE A 103 9.76 11.68 12.29
C PHE A 103 9.16 11.37 13.66
N ALA A 104 8.89 10.11 13.98
CA ALA A 104 8.43 9.74 15.31
C ALA A 104 9.52 10.10 16.32
N GLU A 105 9.18 10.87 17.36
CA GLU A 105 10.06 11.00 18.51
C GLU A 105 10.14 9.65 19.24
N LEU A 106 11.14 8.85 18.87
CA LEU A 106 11.39 7.54 19.48
C LEU A 106 11.82 7.74 20.94
N GLY A 107 10.83 7.74 21.84
CA GLY A 107 11.03 7.69 23.28
C GLY A 107 11.54 6.33 23.74
N GLU A 108 11.50 6.09 25.06
CA GLU A 108 11.74 4.74 25.57
C GLU A 108 10.65 3.79 25.06
N ARG A 109 11.09 2.62 24.56
CA ARG A 109 10.18 1.56 24.09
C ARG A 109 9.17 1.20 25.17
N ALA A 110 7.89 1.15 24.81
CA ALA A 110 6.86 0.69 25.73
C ALA A 110 7.09 -0.77 26.13
N VAL A 111 7.07 -1.05 27.43
CA VAL A 111 7.24 -2.40 27.98
C VAL A 111 5.87 -2.92 28.43
N PRO A 112 5.35 -4.00 27.81
CA PRO A 112 4.05 -4.56 28.20
C PRO A 112 4.07 -5.04 29.65
N ASP A 113 3.05 -4.68 30.43
CA ASP A 113 2.90 -5.11 31.83
C ASP A 113 1.40 -5.26 32.20
N PRO A 114 0.89 -6.50 32.37
CA PRO A 114 -0.51 -6.75 32.69
C PRO A 114 -0.90 -6.33 34.11
N HIS A 115 0.06 -5.91 34.94
CA HIS A 115 -0.15 -5.44 36.31
C HIS A 115 0.19 -3.95 36.50
N SER A 116 0.46 -3.23 35.40
CA SER A 116 0.72 -1.80 35.45
C SER A 116 -0.52 -1.00 35.83
N ASP A 117 -0.31 0.14 36.48
CA ASP A 117 -1.35 1.17 36.66
C ASP A 117 -1.60 1.96 35.37
N ASP A 118 -0.76 1.81 34.35
CA ASP A 118 -0.94 2.39 33.01
C ASP A 118 -1.83 1.47 32.14
N PRO A 119 -3.06 1.91 31.77
CA PRO A 119 -3.97 1.08 30.98
C PRO A 119 -3.44 0.75 29.59
N PHE A 120 -2.56 1.59 29.00
CA PHE A 120 -1.94 1.30 27.71
C PHE A 120 -0.97 0.12 27.82
N LEU A 121 -0.15 0.05 28.88
CA LEU A 121 0.77 -1.07 29.09
C LEU A 121 0.04 -2.38 29.40
N VAL A 122 -1.13 -2.31 30.05
CA VAL A 122 -2.01 -3.47 30.27
C VAL A 122 -2.59 -3.97 28.95
N GLN A 123 -3.15 -3.07 28.12
CA GLN A 123 -3.67 -3.44 26.80
C GLN A 123 -2.56 -3.97 25.88
N LEU A 124 -1.36 -3.38 25.92
CA LEU A 124 -0.20 -3.84 25.17
C LEU A 124 0.22 -5.26 25.61
N ALA A 125 0.03 -5.63 26.87
CA ALA A 125 0.32 -6.99 27.36
C ALA A 125 -0.64 -8.06 26.82
N GLU A 126 -1.81 -7.67 26.31
CA GLU A 126 -2.77 -8.58 25.67
C GLU A 126 -2.47 -8.82 24.18
N TYR A 127 -1.59 -8.01 23.58
CA TYR A 127 -1.24 -8.08 22.17
C TYR A 127 -0.68 -9.46 21.80
N THR A 128 -1.27 -10.05 20.77
CA THR A 128 -0.82 -11.28 20.14
C THR A 128 -0.74 -11.03 18.64
N PRO A 129 0.45 -11.05 18.02
CA PRO A 129 0.58 -10.79 16.59
C PRO A 129 -0.33 -11.71 15.77
N HIS A 130 -1.01 -11.13 14.78
CA HIS A 130 -1.81 -11.93 13.84
C HIS A 130 -0.91 -12.95 13.12
N PRO A 131 -1.32 -14.23 12.95
CA PRO A 131 -0.46 -15.28 12.41
C PRO A 131 0.05 -15.03 10.98
N LYS A 132 -0.65 -14.17 10.23
CA LYS A 132 -0.29 -13.72 8.87
C LYS A 132 0.09 -12.25 8.79
N CYS A 133 0.42 -11.64 9.92
CA CYS A 133 1.04 -10.32 9.94
C CYS A 133 2.51 -10.43 9.55
N ARG A 134 2.98 -9.50 8.72
CA ARG A 134 4.40 -9.25 8.46
C ARG A 134 4.70 -7.80 8.83
N ILE A 135 5.81 -7.58 9.50
CA ILE A 135 6.34 -6.23 9.75
C ILE A 135 7.35 -5.93 8.65
N LEU A 136 7.24 -4.73 8.09
CA LEU A 136 8.10 -4.22 7.03
C LEU A 136 8.79 -2.96 7.56
N THR A 137 10.00 -2.70 7.07
CA THR A 137 10.77 -1.51 7.44
C THR A 137 11.44 -0.94 6.21
N ASP A 138 11.36 0.37 6.04
CA ASP A 138 12.04 1.07 4.94
C ASP A 138 13.48 1.48 5.31
N ILE A 139 14.16 2.18 4.40
CA ILE A 139 15.52 2.70 4.62
C ILE A 139 15.60 3.85 5.66
N LEU A 140 14.46 4.43 6.03
CA LEU A 140 14.33 5.51 7.01
C LEU A 140 13.89 5.00 8.39
N ASP A 141 13.90 3.67 8.57
CA ASP A 141 13.43 2.97 9.76
C ASP A 141 11.92 3.15 10.06
N SER A 142 11.11 3.56 9.07
CA SER A 142 9.66 3.60 9.22
C SER A 142 9.07 2.19 9.21
N GLU A 143 8.15 1.91 10.13
CA GLU A 143 7.51 0.61 10.24
C GLU A 143 6.17 0.57 9.52
N TYR A 144 5.96 -0.53 8.79
CA TYR A 144 4.69 -0.87 8.17
C TYR A 144 4.31 -2.30 8.55
N ALA A 145 3.05 -2.66 8.31
CA ALA A 145 2.62 -4.03 8.43
C ALA A 145 1.70 -4.45 7.29
N THR A 146 1.80 -5.71 6.89
CA THR A 146 0.80 -6.36 6.05
C THR A 146 0.11 -7.47 6.80
N ILE A 147 -1.17 -7.68 6.53
CA ILE A 147 -1.89 -8.87 6.97
C ILE A 147 -2.57 -9.52 5.78
N PHE A 148 -2.27 -10.80 5.54
CA PHE A 148 -3.06 -11.62 4.63
C PHE A 148 -4.30 -12.15 5.34
N LEU A 149 -5.47 -11.88 4.77
CA LEU A 149 -6.77 -12.05 5.40
C LEU A 149 -7.54 -13.22 4.80
N THR A 150 -8.21 -13.97 5.66
CA THR A 150 -9.27 -14.89 5.28
C THR A 150 -10.53 -14.14 4.85
N GLU A 151 -11.45 -14.84 4.18
CA GLU A 151 -12.77 -14.28 3.82
C GLU A 151 -13.51 -13.70 5.04
N ALA A 152 -13.44 -14.37 6.20
CA ALA A 152 -14.12 -13.90 7.41
C ALA A 152 -13.54 -12.58 7.94
N GLU A 153 -12.22 -12.42 7.87
CA GLU A 153 -11.51 -11.20 8.28
C GLU A 153 -11.72 -10.07 7.27
N PHE A 154 -11.84 -10.38 5.98
CA PHE A 154 -12.14 -9.42 4.92
C PHE A 154 -13.61 -8.95 4.91
N SER A 155 -14.55 -9.82 5.29
CA SER A 155 -16.01 -9.57 5.17
C SER A 155 -16.58 -8.47 6.06
N GLY A 156 -15.77 -7.85 6.92
CA GLY A 156 -16.20 -6.80 7.83
C GLY A 156 -15.11 -5.77 8.08
N ARG A 157 -15.47 -4.72 8.83
CA ARG A 157 -14.56 -3.64 9.17
C ARG A 157 -14.44 -3.47 10.69
N SER A 158 -13.23 -3.19 11.16
CA SER A 158 -12.94 -2.85 12.57
C SER A 158 -12.09 -1.58 12.63
N HIS A 159 -12.24 -0.79 13.69
CA HIS A 159 -11.37 0.36 13.96
C HIS A 159 -10.14 -0.01 14.80
N GLY A 160 -9.97 -1.29 15.10
CA GLY A 160 -8.92 -1.77 15.99
C GLY A 160 -9.22 -1.51 17.46
N PRO A 161 -8.21 -1.65 18.34
CA PRO A 161 -8.38 -1.46 19.77
C PRO A 161 -8.89 -0.05 20.10
N GLU A 162 -9.65 0.11 21.18
CA GLU A 162 -10.01 1.44 21.69
C GLU A 162 -8.79 2.16 22.29
N ASP A 163 -8.72 3.49 22.17
CA ASP A 163 -7.69 4.28 22.87
C ASP A 163 -8.01 4.33 24.37
N VAL A 164 -7.18 3.65 25.16
CA VAL A 164 -7.30 3.53 26.62
C VAL A 164 -6.46 4.54 27.38
N ARG A 165 -5.69 5.39 26.67
CA ARG A 165 -4.84 6.41 27.29
C ARG A 165 -5.68 7.48 27.95
N ARG A 166 -5.14 8.09 28.99
CA ARG A 166 -5.82 9.15 29.75
C ARG A 166 -5.72 10.47 29.00
N GLN A 167 -6.66 11.37 29.30
CA GLN A 167 -6.64 12.73 28.77
C GLN A 167 -5.29 13.42 29.07
N GLY A 168 -4.64 13.92 28.04
CA GLY A 168 -3.33 14.59 28.14
C GLY A 168 -2.11 13.66 27.99
N GLU A 169 -2.32 12.35 27.83
CA GLU A 169 -1.24 11.40 27.48
C GLU A 169 -1.01 11.30 25.95
N HIS A 170 -1.87 11.94 25.14
CA HIS A 170 -1.68 12.09 23.69
C HIS A 170 -0.52 13.03 23.38
N ARG A 171 0.29 12.66 22.39
CA ARG A 171 1.39 13.46 21.85
C ARG A 171 1.23 13.52 20.33
N GLU A 172 0.51 14.54 19.86
CA GLU A 172 0.14 14.70 18.44
C GLU A 172 1.36 14.69 17.49
N ASP A 173 2.53 15.10 17.96
CA ASP A 173 3.81 15.14 17.25
C ASP A 173 4.58 13.82 17.26
N ALA A 174 4.36 12.95 18.24
CA ALA A 174 5.03 11.65 18.37
C ALA A 174 4.21 10.46 17.84
N GLU A 175 2.95 10.69 17.43
CA GLU A 175 1.99 9.66 17.01
C GLU A 175 1.90 9.49 15.49
N SER A 176 3.05 9.47 14.81
CA SER A 176 3.11 9.26 13.36
C SER A 176 2.37 7.97 12.99
N TYR A 177 1.30 8.11 12.19
CA TYR A 177 0.49 7.00 11.67
C TYR A 177 -0.02 5.98 12.72
N SER A 178 -0.37 6.45 13.92
CA SER A 178 -1.10 5.63 14.89
C SER A 178 -2.61 5.61 14.61
N ALA A 179 -3.28 4.47 14.78
CA ALA A 179 -4.74 4.38 14.73
C ALA A 179 -5.43 5.22 15.84
N TYR A 180 -4.69 5.60 16.88
CA TYR A 180 -5.14 6.53 17.91
C TYR A 180 -4.93 8.01 17.56
N SER A 181 -4.13 8.28 16.53
CA SER A 181 -3.82 9.65 16.13
C SER A 181 -5.09 10.35 15.65
N THR A 182 -5.34 11.53 16.19
CA THR A 182 -6.35 12.45 15.66
C THR A 182 -5.80 13.40 14.61
N TYR A 183 -4.48 13.47 14.46
CA TYR A 183 -3.79 14.42 13.57
C TYR A 183 -3.48 13.80 12.20
N THR A 184 -2.94 12.59 12.17
CA THR A 184 -2.59 11.84 10.94
C THR A 184 -3.70 10.91 10.48
N ARG A 185 -4.90 11.01 11.06
CA ARG A 185 -6.04 10.16 10.75
C ARG A 185 -6.41 10.29 9.27
N GLN A 186 -6.71 9.16 8.62
CA GLN A 186 -7.21 9.20 7.24
C GLN A 186 -8.45 10.07 7.17
N LYS A 187 -8.45 11.01 6.23
CA LYS A 187 -9.56 11.92 5.98
C LYS A 187 -10.50 11.34 4.94
N CYS A 188 -9.97 10.46 4.10
CA CYS A 188 -10.66 9.82 3.02
C CYS A 188 -11.13 8.42 3.44
N GLU A 189 -12.39 8.08 3.16
CA GLU A 189 -12.85 6.69 3.13
C GLU A 189 -13.41 6.45 1.73
N ARG A 190 -12.88 5.45 1.03
CA ARG A 190 -13.28 5.15 -0.35
C ARG A 190 -13.32 3.66 -0.58
N THR A 191 -14.19 3.24 -1.49
CA THR A 191 -14.16 1.89 -2.06
C THR A 191 -13.05 1.83 -3.10
N LEU A 192 -12.33 0.71 -3.12
CA LEU A 192 -11.35 0.40 -4.15
C LEU A 192 -11.97 -0.50 -5.21
N GLY A 193 -11.58 -0.31 -6.46
CA GLY A 193 -11.93 -1.15 -7.59
C GLY A 193 -10.68 -1.67 -8.28
N LEU A 194 -10.84 -2.76 -9.02
CA LEU A 194 -9.82 -3.28 -9.93
C LEU A 194 -10.34 -3.23 -11.37
N VAL A 195 -9.49 -2.76 -12.27
CA VAL A 195 -9.70 -2.77 -13.73
C VAL A 195 -8.58 -3.59 -14.36
N GLU A 196 -8.92 -4.53 -15.24
CA GLU A 196 -7.90 -5.31 -15.96
C GLU A 196 -7.03 -4.39 -16.83
N ARG A 197 -5.72 -4.47 -16.63
CA ARG A 197 -4.72 -3.65 -17.30
C ARG A 197 -4.10 -4.43 -18.46
N ILE A 198 -4.06 -3.82 -19.65
CA ILE A 198 -3.36 -4.38 -20.80
C ILE A 198 -1.88 -3.99 -20.68
N ASP A 199 -1.08 -4.91 -20.13
CA ASP A 199 0.33 -4.68 -19.82
C ASP A 199 1.21 -5.81 -20.42
N PRO A 200 2.24 -5.52 -21.22
CA PRO A 200 3.12 -6.55 -21.78
C PRO A 200 3.92 -7.32 -20.71
N ASN A 201 4.12 -6.72 -19.53
CA ASN A 201 4.83 -7.30 -18.41
C ASN A 201 3.93 -8.09 -17.45
N ALA A 202 2.63 -8.24 -17.74
CA ALA A 202 1.71 -8.98 -16.87
C ALA A 202 2.18 -10.42 -16.61
N GLY A 203 2.43 -10.75 -15.35
CA GLY A 203 2.92 -12.07 -14.92
C GLY A 203 4.42 -12.29 -15.07
N ILE A 204 5.19 -11.25 -15.40
CA ILE A 204 6.65 -11.31 -15.50
C ILE A 204 7.22 -10.57 -14.28
N ALA A 205 8.19 -11.17 -13.61
CA ALA A 205 8.87 -10.53 -12.49
C ALA A 205 9.66 -9.29 -12.98
N PRO A 206 9.49 -8.11 -12.37
CA PRO A 206 10.25 -6.94 -12.73
C PRO A 206 11.76 -7.13 -12.53
N VAL A 207 12.55 -6.71 -13.51
CA VAL A 207 14.01 -6.72 -13.43
C VAL A 207 14.59 -5.66 -14.35
N TYR A 208 15.67 -5.02 -13.91
CA TYR A 208 16.54 -4.25 -14.81
C TYR A 208 17.80 -5.05 -15.12
N GLU A 209 18.03 -5.26 -16.41
CA GLU A 209 19.28 -5.82 -16.91
C GLU A 209 20.00 -4.79 -17.76
N TYR A 210 21.33 -4.84 -17.72
CA TYR A 210 22.17 -3.93 -18.50
C TYR A 210 23.08 -4.72 -19.43
N THR A 211 23.38 -4.15 -20.60
CA THR A 211 24.45 -4.60 -21.49
C THR A 211 25.66 -3.72 -21.36
N SER A 212 26.85 -4.33 -21.25
CA SER A 212 28.11 -3.60 -21.33
C SER A 212 28.55 -3.49 -22.79
N ASP A 213 28.87 -2.28 -23.24
CA ASP A 213 29.56 -2.10 -24.52
C ASP A 213 31.07 -2.44 -24.39
N PRO A 214 31.83 -2.46 -25.50
CA PRO A 214 33.28 -2.74 -25.47
C PRO A 214 34.11 -1.72 -24.68
N ASP A 215 33.60 -0.50 -24.48
CA ASP A 215 34.26 0.59 -23.76
C ASP A 215 33.89 0.59 -22.25
N GLY A 216 32.96 -0.28 -21.84
CA GLY A 216 32.54 -0.51 -20.47
C GLY A 216 31.32 0.30 -20.03
N GLU A 217 30.66 1.02 -20.95
CA GLU A 217 29.41 1.70 -20.66
C GLU A 217 28.27 0.69 -20.52
N MET A 218 27.45 0.87 -19.48
CA MET A 218 26.29 0.01 -19.19
C MET A 218 25.03 0.68 -19.74
N THR A 219 24.36 0.03 -20.67
CA THR A 219 23.07 0.49 -21.22
C THR A 219 21.95 -0.43 -20.74
N PRO A 220 20.79 0.10 -20.32
CA PRO A 220 19.62 -0.71 -20.01
C PRO A 220 19.22 -1.59 -21.20
N LYS A 221 18.82 -2.83 -20.94
CA LYS A 221 18.23 -3.69 -21.96
C LYS A 221 16.79 -3.28 -22.19
N ASP A 222 16.44 -3.16 -23.46
CA ASP A 222 15.07 -2.95 -23.91
C ASP A 222 14.12 -4.08 -23.46
N VAL A 223 14.59 -5.33 -23.58
CA VAL A 223 13.92 -6.53 -23.07
C VAL A 223 14.94 -7.39 -22.31
N CYS A 224 14.60 -7.70 -21.05
CA CYS A 224 15.41 -8.50 -20.14
C CYS A 224 15.34 -9.99 -20.47
N SER A 225 16.26 -10.78 -19.91
CA SER A 225 16.38 -12.21 -20.22
C SER A 225 15.17 -13.05 -19.80
N ASN A 226 14.39 -12.57 -18.82
CA ASN A 226 13.13 -13.18 -18.40
C ASN A 226 11.91 -12.73 -19.24
N GLY A 227 12.10 -11.85 -20.21
CA GLY A 227 11.06 -11.29 -21.06
C GLY A 227 10.44 -9.98 -20.55
N TYR A 228 10.90 -9.45 -19.41
CA TYR A 228 10.44 -8.14 -18.90
C TYR A 228 10.92 -7.01 -19.82
N GLU A 229 10.02 -6.16 -20.27
CA GLU A 229 10.31 -5.00 -21.11
C GLU A 229 10.47 -3.75 -20.24
N ASP A 230 11.61 -3.04 -20.37
CA ASP A 230 11.84 -1.75 -19.68
C ASP A 230 10.81 -0.73 -20.21
N PRO A 231 10.03 -0.04 -19.35
CA PRO A 231 9.04 0.95 -19.81
C PRO A 231 9.66 2.20 -20.45
N TYR A 232 10.96 2.42 -20.30
CA TYR A 232 11.63 3.63 -20.76
C TYR A 232 12.40 3.39 -22.06
N ASP A 233 12.43 4.40 -22.93
CA ASP A 233 13.31 4.43 -24.09
C ASP A 233 14.78 4.38 -23.62
N PRO A 234 15.63 3.49 -24.17
CA PRO A 234 17.01 3.32 -23.69
C PRO A 234 17.89 4.55 -23.93
N ASP A 235 17.56 5.39 -24.93
CA ASP A 235 18.34 6.56 -25.30
C ASP A 235 17.83 7.84 -24.62
N THR A 236 16.51 8.05 -24.57
CA THR A 236 15.92 9.28 -24.01
C THR A 236 15.48 9.16 -22.56
N ARG A 237 15.21 7.93 -22.09
CA ARG A 237 14.58 7.62 -20.80
C ARG A 237 13.17 8.20 -20.64
N ASP A 238 12.53 8.62 -21.74
CA ASP A 238 11.11 8.93 -21.74
C ASP A 238 10.28 7.63 -21.70
N ASP A 239 9.03 7.73 -21.26
CA ASP A 239 8.10 6.59 -21.32
C ASP A 239 7.90 6.14 -22.77
N LYS A 240 7.95 4.81 -22.98
CA LYS A 240 7.56 4.24 -24.26
C LYS A 240 6.07 4.47 -24.51
N PRO A 241 5.62 4.55 -25.78
CA PRO A 241 4.21 4.81 -26.11
C PRO A 241 3.21 3.80 -25.54
N TRP A 242 3.64 2.55 -25.25
CA TRP A 242 2.78 1.56 -24.60
C TRP A 242 2.74 1.71 -23.08
N ALA A 243 3.78 2.30 -22.48
CA ALA A 243 3.96 2.47 -21.04
C ALA A 243 3.38 3.81 -20.54
N GLU A 244 3.41 4.86 -21.37
CA GLU A 244 2.84 6.19 -21.07
C GLU A 244 1.43 6.13 -20.44
N PRO A 245 0.43 5.40 -20.98
CA PRO A 245 -0.91 5.35 -20.36
C PRO A 245 -0.97 4.55 -19.06
N LEU A 246 0.13 3.91 -18.63
CA LEU A 246 0.20 3.08 -17.42
C LEU A 246 0.94 3.78 -16.26
N TYR A 247 1.68 4.83 -16.58
CA TYR A 247 2.50 5.59 -15.64
C TYR A 247 1.64 6.26 -14.55
N GLY A 248 2.15 6.31 -13.33
CA GLY A 248 1.52 7.03 -12.21
C GLY A 248 0.25 6.37 -11.64
N ARG A 249 0.00 5.10 -11.98
CA ARG A 249 -1.18 4.35 -11.52
C ARG A 249 -0.83 3.37 -10.43
N CYS A 250 -1.64 3.34 -9.37
CA CYS A 250 -1.61 2.23 -8.40
C CYS A 250 -2.07 0.94 -9.09
N HIS A 251 -1.36 -0.17 -8.92
CA HIS A 251 -1.65 -1.40 -9.66
C HIS A 251 -1.17 -2.69 -8.97
N LEU A 252 -1.76 -3.82 -9.38
CA LEU A 252 -1.33 -5.19 -9.11
C LEU A 252 -0.57 -5.74 -10.31
N GLY A 253 0.72 -6.04 -10.12
CA GLY A 253 1.64 -6.62 -11.10
C GLY A 253 1.75 -5.87 -12.43
N GLY A 254 2.54 -6.43 -13.35
CA GLY A 254 2.79 -5.81 -14.65
C GLY A 254 4.06 -4.95 -14.64
N THR A 255 3.98 -3.78 -15.25
CA THR A 255 5.10 -2.84 -15.39
C THR A 255 5.22 -1.95 -14.16
N VAL A 256 6.37 -2.02 -13.50
CA VAL A 256 6.74 -1.19 -12.35
C VAL A 256 7.29 0.16 -12.82
N PHE A 257 6.91 1.25 -12.14
CA PHE A 257 7.38 2.60 -12.42
C PHE A 257 8.12 3.17 -11.21
N CYS A 258 9.10 2.43 -10.70
CA CYS A 258 9.89 2.85 -9.54
C CYS A 258 10.63 4.17 -9.84
N VAL A 259 10.49 5.15 -8.94
CA VAL A 259 11.06 6.50 -9.13
C VAL A 259 12.59 6.53 -9.07
N GLN A 260 13.21 5.69 -8.24
CA GLN A 260 14.66 5.70 -8.02
C GLN A 260 15.34 4.42 -8.50
N ASN A 261 15.04 3.28 -7.86
CA ASN A 261 15.63 1.99 -8.21
C ASN A 261 14.58 0.89 -8.17
N MET A 262 14.79 -0.14 -8.99
CA MET A 262 14.04 -1.38 -8.92
C MET A 262 14.36 -2.11 -7.62
N PRO A 263 13.37 -2.41 -6.77
CA PRO A 263 13.59 -3.19 -5.56
C PRO A 263 14.04 -4.61 -5.87
N GLU A 264 15.08 -5.08 -5.18
CA GLU A 264 15.54 -6.46 -5.32
C GLU A 264 14.51 -7.44 -4.74
N GLY A 265 14.21 -8.51 -5.47
CA GLY A 265 13.32 -9.58 -4.99
C GLY A 265 11.83 -9.37 -5.28
N LEU A 266 11.47 -8.37 -6.09
CA LEU A 266 10.14 -8.32 -6.68
C LEU A 266 9.87 -9.53 -7.57
N THR A 267 8.70 -10.10 -7.38
CA THR A 267 8.13 -11.18 -8.17
C THR A 267 7.07 -10.61 -9.10
N ALA A 268 6.35 -11.46 -9.83
CA ALA A 268 5.20 -11.00 -10.62
C ALA A 268 4.00 -10.61 -9.73
N TRP A 269 4.05 -10.91 -8.43
CA TRP A 269 2.96 -10.73 -7.47
C TRP A 269 3.23 -9.56 -6.54
N TYR A 270 3.20 -8.35 -7.07
CA TYR A 270 3.40 -7.13 -6.28
C TYR A 270 2.24 -6.15 -6.42
N ILE A 271 2.13 -5.24 -5.46
CA ILE A 271 1.32 -4.03 -5.51
C ILE A 271 2.30 -2.87 -5.66
N GLU A 272 2.12 -2.01 -6.66
CA GLU A 272 2.71 -0.68 -6.67
C GLU A 272 1.63 0.34 -6.34
N PHE A 273 1.93 1.26 -5.43
CA PHE A 273 0.98 2.27 -5.01
C PHE A 273 1.68 3.58 -4.64
N GLU A 274 1.01 4.68 -4.95
CA GLU A 274 1.45 6.02 -4.59
C GLU A 274 0.87 6.43 -3.22
N GLU A 275 0.90 7.73 -2.96
CA GLU A 275 0.34 8.39 -1.79
C GLU A 275 -1.18 8.15 -1.65
N MET A 276 -1.55 7.09 -0.94
CA MET A 276 -2.95 6.84 -0.56
C MET A 276 -3.32 7.66 0.70
N ASP A 277 -3.99 8.80 0.46
CA ASP A 277 -4.50 9.74 1.49
C ASP A 277 -3.39 10.37 2.36
N VAL A 278 -3.14 9.82 3.54
CA VAL A 278 -2.18 10.39 4.51
C VAL A 278 -0.75 9.91 4.29
N MET A 279 -0.58 8.85 3.48
CA MET A 279 0.72 8.36 3.08
C MET A 279 1.41 9.43 2.23
N ASN A 280 2.64 9.77 2.59
CA ASN A 280 3.43 10.75 1.85
C ASN A 280 4.77 10.12 1.49
N PHE A 281 4.98 9.91 0.20
CA PHE A 281 6.20 9.42 -0.40
C PHE A 281 6.93 10.55 -1.14
N GLY A 282 6.62 11.82 -0.88
CA GLY A 282 7.22 12.96 -1.56
C GLY A 282 6.93 13.00 -3.06
N GLY A 283 5.75 12.53 -3.50
CA GLY A 283 5.40 12.41 -4.91
C GLY A 283 6.02 11.21 -5.64
N GLY A 284 6.50 10.21 -4.89
CA GLY A 284 6.92 8.92 -5.45
C GLY A 284 5.96 7.78 -5.11
N ASN A 285 6.48 6.55 -5.11
CA ASN A 285 5.68 5.33 -4.97
C ASN A 285 6.37 4.24 -4.14
N ALA A 286 5.57 3.26 -3.74
CA ALA A 286 5.99 2.09 -3.00
C ALA A 286 5.68 0.81 -3.78
N GLN A 287 6.55 -0.18 -3.63
CA GLN A 287 6.36 -1.53 -4.15
C GLN A 287 6.30 -2.51 -2.98
N LEU A 288 5.21 -3.27 -2.92
CA LEU A 288 4.98 -4.32 -1.93
C LEU A 288 4.83 -5.66 -2.64
N ASP A 289 5.76 -6.58 -2.43
CA ASP A 289 5.63 -7.95 -2.93
C ASP A 289 4.72 -8.78 -2.02
N LEU A 290 3.84 -9.57 -2.62
CA LEU A 290 2.88 -10.43 -1.93
C LEU A 290 3.43 -11.84 -1.71
N GLU A 291 4.39 -12.29 -2.52
CA GLU A 291 5.02 -13.60 -2.39
C GLU A 291 6.25 -13.53 -1.48
N SER A 292 7.19 -12.66 -1.85
CA SER A 292 8.41 -12.36 -1.12
C SER A 292 8.13 -11.42 0.06
N ASP A 293 9.18 -11.09 0.82
CA ASP A 293 9.13 -10.10 1.90
C ASP A 293 9.68 -8.74 1.42
N THR A 294 9.79 -8.53 0.10
CA THR A 294 10.29 -7.27 -0.47
C THR A 294 9.26 -6.16 -0.29
N PHE A 295 9.69 -5.08 0.35
CA PHE A 295 8.99 -3.80 0.40
C PHE A 295 10.03 -2.69 0.24
N ASP A 296 9.75 -1.74 -0.63
CA ASP A 296 10.59 -0.56 -0.83
C ASP A 296 9.72 0.62 -1.27
N TRP A 297 10.21 1.83 -1.08
CA TRP A 297 9.57 3.03 -1.60
C TRP A 297 10.61 4.11 -1.88
N ALA A 298 10.27 5.02 -2.78
CA ALA A 298 11.15 6.11 -3.18
C ALA A 298 10.39 7.43 -3.27
N CYS A 299 11.10 8.53 -2.99
CA CYS A 299 10.56 9.88 -3.23
C CYS A 299 10.88 10.43 -4.62
N GLY A 300 9.92 11.23 -5.13
CA GLY A 300 9.96 11.99 -6.38
C GLY A 300 10.90 13.19 -6.38
#